data_AF-A0A812WP93-F1
#
_entry.id   AF-A0A812WP93-F1
#
_cell.length_a   1.000
_cell.length_b   1.000
_cell.length_c   1.000
_cell.angle_alpha   90.00
_cell.angle_beta   90.00
_cell.angle_gamma   90.00
#
_symmetry.space_group_name_H-M   'P 1'
#
loop_
_entity.id
_entity.type
_entity.pdbx_description
1 polymer ?
#
loop_
_entity_poly.entity_id
_entity_poly.type
_entity_poly.pdbx_seq_one_letter_code
_entity_poly.pdbx_strand_id
1 'polypeptide(L)' 'VQGDLLVDDKPRITGSKQQTWKHVIFSQSYNKDIEGKPRLSSWSSWRSVFAAAV' A
#
# COMPACT_ATOMS: atom_id res chain seq x y z
N VAL A 1 -12.84 2.71 6.37
CA VAL A 1 -12.38 3.40 5.14
C VAL A 1 -12.93 2.64 3.96
N GLN A 2 -13.57 3.33 3.00
CA GLN A 2 -14.01 2.75 1.73
C GLN A 2 -13.17 3.37 0.61
N GLY A 3 -12.79 2.56 -0.38
CA GLY A 3 -11.92 2.93 -1.49
C GLY A 3 -11.25 1.69 -2.08
N ASP A 4 -10.60 1.85 -3.24
CA ASP A 4 -9.96 0.74 -3.95
C ASP A 4 -8.54 0.47 -3.43
N LEU A 5 -7.80 1.53 -3.11
CA LEU A 5 -6.41 1.47 -2.64
C LEU A 5 -6.25 2.18 -1.29
N LEU A 6 -5.39 1.63 -0.45
CA LEU A 6 -4.85 2.32 0.73
C LEU A 6 -3.32 2.36 0.62
N VAL A 7 -2.77 3.57 0.55
CA VAL A 7 -1.33 3.82 0.54
C VAL A 7 -0.90 4.19 1.95
N ASP A 8 -0.13 3.33 2.60
CA ASP A 8 0.28 3.49 4.00
C ASP A 8 1.66 2.85 4.20
N ASP A 9 2.50 3.39 5.08
CA ASP A 9 3.82 2.85 5.39
C ASP A 9 3.79 1.78 6.48
N LYS A 10 2.66 1.63 7.19
CA LYS A 10 2.44 0.60 8.20
C LYS A 10 2.41 -0.80 7.57
N PRO A 11 3.36 -1.71 7.87
CA PRO A 11 3.49 -3.02 7.21
C PRO A 11 2.23 -3.90 7.25
N ARG A 12 1.56 -3.88 8.40
CA ARG A 12 0.36 -4.67 8.69
C ARG A 12 -0.69 -3.75 9.30
N ILE A 13 -1.78 -3.59 8.58
CA ILE A 13 -2.95 -2.86 9.07
C ILE A 13 -3.87 -3.86 9.74
N THR A 14 -4.22 -3.55 10.98
CA THR A 14 -5.16 -4.31 11.81
C THR A 14 -6.40 -3.45 12.07
N GLY A 15 -7.53 -4.10 12.34
CA GLY A 15 -8.79 -3.43 12.60
C GLY A 15 -9.95 -4.42 12.64
N SER A 16 -11.08 -3.98 13.17
CA SER A 16 -12.27 -4.81 13.36
C SER A 16 -13.14 -4.94 12.10
N LYS A 17 -12.93 -4.10 11.09
CA LYS A 17 -13.67 -4.15 9.82
C LYS A 17 -12.89 -4.89 8.74
N GLN A 18 -13.61 -5.62 7.90
CA GLN A 18 -13.04 -6.22 6.71
C GLN A 18 -12.41 -5.15 5.81
N GLN A 19 -11.20 -5.44 5.35
CA GLN A 19 -10.45 -4.58 4.45
C GLN A 19 -10.98 -4.78 3.03
N THR A 20 -11.56 -3.74 2.44
CA THR A 20 -12.08 -3.78 1.05
C THR A 20 -11.12 -3.17 0.03
N TRP A 21 -10.11 -2.45 0.51
CA TRP A 21 -9.05 -1.83 -0.29
C TRP A 21 -7.85 -2.76 -0.42
N LYS A 22 -7.09 -2.62 -1.51
CA LYS A 22 -5.76 -3.23 -1.66
C LYS A 22 -4.70 -2.33 -1.03
N HIS A 23 -3.81 -2.94 -0.27
CA HIS A 23 -2.76 -2.21 0.43
C HIS A 23 -1.54 -2.00 -0.47
N VAL A 24 -1.18 -0.73 -0.71
CA VAL A 24 0.07 -0.31 -1.34
C VAL A 24 1.02 0.19 -0.24
N ILE A 25 2.19 -0.43 -0.09
CA ILE A 25 3.17 -0.02 0.92
C ILE A 25 3.89 1.24 0.44
N PHE A 26 3.83 2.32 1.22
CA PHE A 26 4.72 3.45 1.03
C PHE A 26 6.09 3.13 1.63
N SER A 27 7.16 3.26 0.84
CA SER A 27 8.49 2.83 1.29
C SER A 27 9.03 3.68 2.42
N GLN A 28 9.47 3.00 3.48
CA GLN A 28 10.23 3.56 4.59
C GLN A 28 11.36 2.61 4.98
N SER A 29 12.34 3.12 5.74
CA SER A 29 13.50 2.32 6.16
C SER A 29 13.13 1.05 6.92
N TYR A 30 12.07 1.12 7.73
CA TYR A 30 11.63 0.06 8.63
C TYR A 30 10.71 -0.98 7.98
N ASN A 31 10.23 -0.77 6.75
CA ASN A 31 9.30 -1.67 6.07
C ASN A 31 9.89 -2.32 4.81
N LYS A 32 11.22 -2.27 4.64
CA LYS A 32 11.94 -2.79 3.46
C LYS A 32 11.71 -4.28 3.22
N ASP A 33 11.57 -5.06 4.29
CA ASP A 33 11.44 -6.51 4.23
C ASP A 33 10.01 -6.98 3.90
N ILE A 34 9.08 -6.05 3.63
CA ILE A 34 7.70 -6.38 3.27
C ILE A 34 7.60 -6.65 1.78
N GLU A 35 7.36 -7.92 1.45
CA GLU A 35 7.19 -8.44 0.10
C GLU A 35 5.71 -8.76 -0.21
N GLY A 36 5.43 -9.10 -1.48
CA GLY A 36 4.10 -9.55 -1.91
C GLY A 36 3.02 -8.47 -1.98
N LYS A 37 3.37 -7.20 -1.81
CA LYS A 37 2.46 -6.05 -1.92
C LYS A 37 2.97 -5.02 -2.93
N PRO A 38 2.09 -4.33 -3.67
CA PRO A 38 2.50 -3.18 -4.46
C PRO A 38 3.21 -2.15 -3.57
N ARG A 39 4.26 -1.52 -4.09
CA ARG A 39 5.11 -0.61 -3.31
C ARG A 39 5.32 0.70 -4.04
N LEU A 40 5.10 1.80 -3.34
CA LEU A 40 5.35 3.16 -3.81
C LEU A 40 6.61 3.69 -3.12
N SER A 41 7.70 3.85 -3.87
CA SER A 41 8.96 4.39 -3.35
C SER A 41 9.00 5.92 -3.30
N SER A 42 8.21 6.57 -4.15
CA SER A 42 8.08 8.02 -4.22
C SER A 42 6.74 8.40 -4.83
N TRP A 43 6.19 9.56 -4.47
CA TRP A 43 4.95 10.03 -5.09
C TRP A 43 5.08 10.25 -6.60
N SER A 44 6.26 10.57 -7.13
CA SER A 44 6.47 10.73 -8.58
C SER A 44 6.10 9.50 -9.42
N SER A 45 6.09 8.30 -8.83
CA SER A 45 5.77 7.03 -9.51
C SER A 45 4.35 6.52 -9.27
N TRP A 46 3.46 7.32 -8.65
CA TRP A 46 2.15 6.85 -8.21
C TRP A 46 1.30 6.25 -9.34
N ARG A 47 1.33 6.84 -10.54
CA ARG A 47 0.47 6.41 -11.66
C ARG A 47 0.74 4.98 -12.10
N SER A 48 2.00 4.61 -12.27
CA SER A 48 2.36 3.26 -12.71
C SER A 48 2.06 2.22 -11.64
N VAL A 49 2.31 2.55 -10.37
CA VAL A 49 2.02 1.66 -9.24
C VAL A 49 0.51 1.45 -9.08
N PHE A 50 -0.30 2.50 -9.23
CA PHE A 50 -1.75 2.40 -9.04
C PHE A 50 -2.39 1.63 -10.19
N ALA A 51 -1.95 1.84 -11.43
CA ALA A 51 -2.43 1.09 -12.60
C ALA A 51 -2.15 -0.42 -12.51
N ALA A 52 -1.05 -0.83 -11.86
CA ALA A 52 -0.73 -2.25 -11.63
C ALA A 52 -1.40 -2.83 -10.37
N ALA A 53 -1.96 -1.98 -9.50
CA ALA A 53 -2.60 -2.39 -8.26
C ALA A 53 -4.08 -2.73 -8.46
N VAL A 54 -4.74 -2.15 -9.46
CA VAL A 54 -6.15 -2.41 -9.81
C VAL A 54 -6.31 -3.54 -10.82
#